data_AF-A9B1R5-F1
#
_entry.id   AF-A9B1R5-F1
#
_cell.length_a   1.000
_cell.length_b   1.000
_cell.length_c   1.000
_cell.angle_alpha   90.00
_cell.angle_beta   90.00
_cell.angle_gamma   90.00
#
_symmetry.space_group_name_H-M   'P 1'
#
loop_
_entity.id
_entity.type
_entity.pdbx_description
1 polymer ?
#
loop_
_entity_poly.entity_id
_entity_poly.type
_entity_poly.pdbx_seq_one_letter_code
_entity_poly.pdbx_strand_id
1 'polypeptide(L)'
;MLATTFKWFTGIWLALVSLAMFLWVPAHEGLGNVGRIVIVHVPTGWLTSVAFLFSAIYSWRYLRNGRARDDALALAAAELGLIFSILATVTGSMFAKVVWGTYWNWDPRETAIAALMLIYAAYFALRTSIEDRQRQRYLGSIYALLAFVAVPFLIFVIPRVTDDTLHPNCAILNTPNCQGIQLTENGRIIGTIEDFKVELLGIEQQADLTVATVSILSNGTNYTLKPSFNRVSNKPEAIERLPETLRDVQIKRLSGEPGNQTVEIAIANTGNIGLLTEQRTLLTFFASLFGFTLLFFWLWWLRADVLDINEQLVQQGMTI
;
A
#
# COMPACT_ATOMS: atom_id res chain seq x y z
N MET A 1 -10.26 -33.88 -12.85
CA MET A 1 -8.80 -33.92 -12.61
C MET A 1 -8.16 -32.53 -12.63
N LEU A 2 -8.25 -31.76 -13.73
CA LEU A 2 -7.64 -30.42 -13.85
C LEU A 2 -7.98 -29.44 -12.70
N ALA A 3 -9.26 -29.33 -12.32
CA ALA A 3 -9.68 -28.44 -11.23
C ALA A 3 -9.10 -28.84 -9.86
N THR A 4 -8.88 -30.14 -9.63
CA THR A 4 -8.28 -30.65 -8.39
C THR A 4 -6.78 -30.39 -8.38
N THR A 5 -6.09 -30.61 -9.50
CA THR A 5 -4.67 -30.32 -9.66
C THR A 5 -4.38 -28.83 -9.44
N PHE A 6 -5.22 -27.94 -9.98
CA PHE A 6 -5.07 -26.50 -9.81
C PHE A 6 -5.16 -26.06 -8.35
N LYS A 7 -6.11 -26.62 -7.58
CA LYS A 7 -6.27 -26.35 -6.14
C LYS A 7 -5.01 -26.69 -5.35
N TRP A 8 -4.51 -27.93 -5.53
CA TRP A 8 -3.32 -28.39 -4.83
C TRP A 8 -2.09 -27.60 -5.23
N PHE A 9 -1.94 -27.27 -6.52
CA PHE A 9 -0.85 -26.44 -7.00
C PHE A 9 -0.85 -25.07 -6.31
N THR A 10 -1.98 -24.35 -6.31
CA THR A 10 -2.08 -23.03 -5.66
C THR A 10 -1.80 -23.11 -4.16
N GLY A 11 -2.33 -24.12 -3.47
CA GLY A 11 -2.10 -24.32 -2.04
C GLY A 11 -0.63 -24.60 -1.70
N ILE A 12 0.00 -25.53 -2.43
CA ILE A 12 1.43 -25.84 -2.26
C ILE A 12 2.29 -24.63 -2.58
N TRP A 13 1.97 -23.90 -3.65
CA TRP A 13 2.69 -22.69 -4.04
C TRP A 13 2.67 -21.63 -2.96
N LEU A 14 1.49 -21.31 -2.41
CA LEU A 14 1.36 -20.35 -1.32
C LEU A 14 2.08 -20.81 -0.05
N ALA A 15 2.04 -22.11 0.27
CA ALA A 15 2.80 -22.66 1.39
C ALA A 15 4.32 -22.48 1.21
N LEU A 16 4.84 -22.71 0.00
CA LEU A 16 6.25 -22.49 -0.32
C LEU A 16 6.62 -21.00 -0.24
N VAL A 17 5.76 -20.10 -0.70
CA VAL A 17 5.96 -18.64 -0.55
C VAL A 17 6.00 -18.25 0.93
N SER A 18 5.09 -18.78 1.75
CA SER A 18 5.08 -18.53 3.20
C SER A 18 6.35 -19.05 3.88
N LEU A 19 6.83 -20.24 3.51
CA LEU A 19 8.11 -20.76 4.02
C LEU A 19 9.29 -19.90 3.57
N ALA A 20 9.34 -19.52 2.30
CA ALA A 20 10.37 -18.65 1.73
C ALA A 20 10.42 -17.28 2.43
N MET A 21 9.27 -16.70 2.77
CA MET A 21 9.18 -15.45 3.52
C MET A 21 9.93 -15.49 4.86
N PHE A 22 9.92 -16.63 5.57
CA PHE A 22 10.59 -16.74 6.87
C PHE A 22 12.03 -17.27 6.80
N LEU A 23 12.29 -18.20 5.86
CA LEU A 23 13.55 -18.94 5.78
C LEU A 23 14.54 -18.35 4.76
N TRP A 24 14.05 -17.67 3.72
CA TRP A 24 14.88 -17.23 2.59
C TRP A 24 15.03 -15.72 2.49
N VAL A 25 13.97 -14.97 2.82
CA VAL A 25 13.97 -13.50 2.78
C VAL A 25 14.72 -12.95 4.00
N PRO A 26 15.80 -12.17 3.82
CA PRO A 26 16.54 -11.60 4.94
C PRO A 26 15.69 -10.59 5.72
N ALA A 27 16.07 -10.32 6.97
CA ALA A 27 15.52 -9.18 7.70
C ALA A 27 15.96 -7.88 6.99
N HIS A 28 15.06 -6.90 6.92
CA HIS A 28 15.38 -5.62 6.30
C HIS A 28 16.08 -4.70 7.29
N GLU A 29 17.02 -3.90 6.84
CA GLU A 29 17.65 -2.89 7.69
C GLU A 29 16.65 -1.77 7.99
N GLY A 30 16.56 -1.34 9.25
CA GLY A 30 15.54 -0.37 9.72
C GLY A 30 14.19 -1.00 10.11
N LEU A 31 13.62 -1.90 9.29
CA LEU A 31 12.33 -2.55 9.61
C LEU A 31 12.46 -3.94 10.25
N GLY A 32 13.66 -4.52 10.27
CA GLY A 32 13.91 -5.87 10.75
C GLY A 32 13.04 -6.92 10.06
N ASN A 33 12.50 -7.87 10.84
CA ASN A 33 11.63 -8.92 10.33
C ASN A 33 10.25 -8.41 9.90
N VAL A 34 9.83 -7.22 10.34
CA VAL A 34 8.52 -6.64 10.04
C VAL A 34 8.38 -6.33 8.56
N GLY A 35 9.47 -5.93 7.89
CA GLY A 35 9.47 -5.65 6.46
C GLY A 35 9.03 -6.83 5.58
N ARG A 36 9.14 -8.08 6.07
CA ARG A 36 8.69 -9.27 5.36
C ARG A 36 7.18 -9.26 5.10
N ILE A 37 6.39 -8.50 5.87
CA ILE A 37 4.94 -8.42 5.70
C ILE A 37 4.53 -7.92 4.31
N VAL A 38 5.41 -7.19 3.60
CA VAL A 38 5.13 -6.71 2.23
C VAL A 38 4.74 -7.86 1.29
N ILE A 39 5.27 -9.05 1.54
CA ILE A 39 5.08 -10.25 0.71
C ILE A 39 3.62 -10.70 0.76
N VAL A 40 2.88 -10.38 1.83
CA VAL A 40 1.46 -10.71 1.96
C VAL A 40 0.60 -9.47 1.79
N HIS A 41 0.95 -8.38 2.46
CA HIS A 41 0.17 -7.15 2.51
C HIS A 41 -0.07 -6.56 1.11
N VAL A 42 0.99 -6.36 0.32
CA VAL A 42 0.88 -5.71 -0.99
C VAL A 42 0.11 -6.56 -1.99
N PRO A 43 0.32 -7.88 -2.11
CA PRO A 43 -0.55 -8.73 -2.94
C PRO A 43 -2.03 -8.65 -2.56
N THR A 44 -2.38 -8.63 -1.26
CA THR A 44 -3.79 -8.48 -0.84
C THR A 44 -4.39 -7.12 -1.20
N GLY A 45 -3.62 -6.04 -1.05
CA GLY A 45 -4.03 -4.70 -1.49
C GLY A 45 -4.21 -4.61 -3.02
N TRP A 46 -3.29 -5.21 -3.79
CA TRP A 46 -3.41 -5.27 -5.25
C TRP A 46 -4.64 -6.07 -5.70
N LEU A 47 -4.87 -7.22 -5.09
CA LEU A 47 -5.99 -8.11 -5.41
C LEU A 47 -7.34 -7.49 -5.09
N THR A 48 -7.41 -6.62 -4.08
CA THR A 48 -8.60 -5.79 -3.82
C THR A 48 -8.99 -4.99 -5.06
N SER A 49 -8.05 -4.24 -5.64
CA SER A 49 -8.28 -3.42 -6.84
C SER A 49 -8.65 -4.27 -8.06
N VAL A 50 -7.95 -5.41 -8.26
CA VAL A 50 -8.23 -6.33 -9.36
C VAL A 50 -9.63 -6.94 -9.24
N ALA A 51 -10.02 -7.39 -8.04
CA ALA A 51 -11.32 -7.99 -7.80
C ALA A 51 -12.46 -6.98 -8.04
N PHE A 52 -12.31 -5.74 -7.57
CA PHE A 52 -13.29 -4.68 -7.83
C PHE A 52 -13.35 -4.27 -9.31
N LEU A 53 -12.24 -4.28 -10.04
CA LEU A 53 -12.23 -4.10 -11.50
C LEU A 53 -12.99 -5.23 -12.20
N PHE A 54 -12.78 -6.49 -11.80
CA PHE A 54 -13.53 -7.62 -12.35
C PHE A 54 -15.02 -7.49 -12.06
N SER A 55 -15.40 -7.08 -10.84
CA SER A 55 -16.80 -6.77 -10.50
C SER A 55 -17.39 -5.73 -11.47
N ALA A 56 -16.67 -4.66 -11.77
CA ALA A 56 -17.10 -3.63 -12.70
C ALA A 56 -17.23 -4.15 -14.14
N ILE A 57 -16.23 -4.87 -14.65
CA ILE A 57 -16.23 -5.43 -16.01
C ILE A 57 -17.43 -6.36 -16.21
N TYR A 58 -17.68 -7.27 -15.27
CA TYR A 58 -18.77 -8.23 -15.37
C TYR A 58 -20.15 -7.58 -15.12
N SER A 59 -20.21 -6.54 -14.29
CA SER A 59 -21.42 -5.69 -14.16
C SER A 59 -21.76 -4.99 -15.47
N TRP A 60 -20.76 -4.42 -16.18
CA TRP A 60 -20.96 -3.85 -17.51
C TRP A 60 -21.42 -4.89 -18.53
N ARG A 61 -20.82 -6.09 -18.51
CA ARG A 61 -21.23 -7.20 -19.39
C ARG A 61 -22.67 -7.64 -19.11
N TYR A 62 -23.09 -7.67 -17.85
CA TYR A 62 -24.47 -7.95 -17.46
C TYR A 62 -25.42 -6.89 -18.03
N LEU A 63 -25.12 -5.61 -17.85
CA LEU A 63 -25.98 -4.52 -18.37
C LEU A 63 -26.09 -4.54 -19.90
N ARG A 64 -25.05 -5.01 -20.61
CA ARG A 64 -25.04 -5.12 -22.07
C ARG A 64 -25.82 -6.33 -22.59
N ASN A 65 -25.66 -7.49 -21.95
CA ASN A 65 -26.13 -8.77 -22.50
C ASN A 65 -27.26 -9.43 -21.70
N GLY A 66 -27.56 -8.94 -20.50
CA GLY A 66 -28.61 -9.48 -19.61
C GLY A 66 -28.35 -10.89 -19.06
N ARG A 67 -27.14 -11.45 -19.20
CA ARG A 67 -26.85 -12.83 -18.82
C ARG A 67 -26.64 -12.95 -17.32
N ALA A 68 -27.47 -13.73 -16.63
CA ALA A 68 -27.37 -13.95 -15.18
C ALA A 68 -25.98 -14.40 -14.71
N ARG A 69 -25.27 -15.20 -15.53
CA ARG A 69 -23.88 -15.60 -15.26
C ARG A 69 -22.90 -14.43 -15.19
N ASP A 70 -23.08 -13.39 -15.99
CA ASP A 70 -22.22 -12.19 -15.90
C ASP A 70 -22.45 -11.48 -14.55
N ASP A 71 -23.69 -11.45 -14.02
CA ASP A 71 -23.97 -10.93 -12.68
C ASP A 71 -23.36 -11.79 -11.56
N ALA A 72 -23.46 -13.13 -11.67
CA ALA A 72 -22.83 -14.04 -10.70
C ALA A 72 -21.30 -13.85 -10.63
N LEU A 73 -20.65 -13.66 -11.78
CA LEU A 73 -19.23 -13.35 -11.87
C LEU A 73 -18.89 -11.99 -11.25
N ALA A 74 -19.75 -10.98 -11.44
CA ALA A 74 -19.57 -9.68 -10.83
C ALA A 74 -19.68 -9.74 -9.29
N LEU A 75 -20.71 -10.41 -8.78
CA LEU A 75 -20.95 -10.58 -7.34
C LEU A 75 -19.79 -11.33 -6.67
N ALA A 76 -19.37 -12.46 -7.26
CA ALA A 76 -18.25 -13.23 -6.76
C ALA A 76 -16.95 -12.41 -6.67
N ALA A 77 -16.70 -11.55 -7.66
CA ALA A 77 -15.53 -10.67 -7.66
C ALA A 77 -15.63 -9.59 -6.57
N ALA A 78 -16.81 -8.99 -6.37
CA ALA A 78 -17.04 -8.02 -5.32
C ALA A 78 -16.82 -8.63 -3.92
N GLU A 79 -17.34 -9.84 -3.67
CA GLU A 79 -17.19 -10.55 -2.39
C GLU A 79 -15.71 -10.80 -2.08
N LEU A 80 -14.95 -11.29 -3.06
CA LEU A 80 -13.52 -11.50 -2.92
C LEU A 80 -12.75 -10.19 -2.73
N GLY A 81 -13.15 -9.12 -3.43
CA GLY A 81 -12.56 -7.80 -3.24
C GLY A 81 -12.73 -7.28 -1.81
N LEU A 82 -13.90 -7.49 -1.19
CA LEU A 82 -14.12 -7.15 0.22
C LEU A 82 -13.28 -8.03 1.17
N ILE A 83 -13.14 -9.33 0.87
CA ILE A 83 -12.27 -10.21 1.68
C ILE A 83 -10.81 -9.77 1.60
N PHE A 84 -10.30 -9.47 0.39
CA PHE A 84 -8.94 -9.00 0.21
C PHE A 84 -8.70 -7.62 0.83
N SER A 85 -9.70 -6.72 0.82
CA SER A 85 -9.57 -5.41 1.47
C SER A 85 -9.53 -5.52 2.99
N ILE A 86 -10.30 -6.44 3.58
CA ILE A 86 -10.23 -6.77 5.01
C ILE A 86 -8.84 -7.33 5.34
N LEU A 87 -8.32 -8.28 4.54
CA LEU A 87 -6.98 -8.84 4.75
C LEU A 87 -5.88 -7.78 4.63
N ALA A 88 -5.97 -6.89 3.64
CA ALA A 88 -5.03 -5.77 3.47
C ALA A 88 -5.09 -4.81 4.68
N THR A 89 -6.30 -4.53 5.19
CA THR A 89 -6.50 -3.67 6.37
C THR A 89 -5.93 -4.32 7.63
N VAL A 90 -6.21 -5.60 7.87
CA VAL A 90 -5.69 -6.34 9.03
C VAL A 90 -4.17 -6.41 9.00
N THR A 91 -3.59 -6.82 7.87
CA THR A 91 -2.13 -6.89 7.74
C THR A 91 -1.47 -5.51 7.84
N GLY A 92 -2.09 -4.46 7.28
CA GLY A 92 -1.64 -3.08 7.43
C GLY A 92 -1.68 -2.60 8.89
N SER A 93 -2.76 -2.90 9.62
CA SER A 93 -2.89 -2.54 11.03
C SER A 93 -1.85 -3.23 11.92
N MET A 94 -1.49 -4.48 11.60
CA MET A 94 -0.41 -5.19 12.30
C MET A 94 0.95 -4.52 12.06
N PHE A 95 1.23 -4.10 10.82
CA PHE A 95 2.43 -3.31 10.51
C PHE A 95 2.43 -1.98 11.28
N ALA A 96 1.33 -1.23 11.21
CA ALA A 96 1.15 0.03 11.91
C ALA A 96 1.42 -0.10 13.41
N LYS A 97 0.91 -1.17 14.04
CA LYS A 97 1.12 -1.41 15.47
C LYS A 97 2.60 -1.58 15.81
N VAL A 98 3.36 -2.28 14.97
CA VAL A 98 4.77 -2.57 15.25
C VAL A 98 5.67 -1.37 14.93
N VAL A 99 5.38 -0.63 13.86
CA VAL A 99 6.22 0.48 13.41
C VAL A 99 5.84 1.80 14.10
N TRP A 100 4.54 2.09 14.22
CA TRP A 100 4.03 3.37 14.75
C TRP A 100 3.41 3.26 16.14
N GLY A 101 3.37 2.06 16.73
CA GLY A 101 2.88 1.83 18.10
C GLY A 101 1.35 1.76 18.25
N THR A 102 0.57 2.04 17.21
CA THR A 102 -0.90 1.97 17.19
C THR A 102 -1.42 1.25 15.93
N TYR A 103 -2.56 0.56 16.05
CA TYR A 103 -3.18 -0.17 14.93
C TYR A 103 -3.81 0.75 13.88
N TRP A 104 -4.06 2.01 14.23
CA TRP A 104 -4.75 2.97 13.39
C TRP A 104 -4.27 4.39 13.69
N ASN A 105 -4.03 5.17 12.63
CA ASN A 105 -3.47 6.51 12.66
C ASN A 105 -4.29 7.52 11.86
N TRP A 106 -5.37 7.09 11.20
CA TRP A 106 -6.14 7.94 10.28
C TRP A 106 -5.31 8.45 9.10
N ASP A 107 -4.28 7.69 8.70
CA ASP A 107 -3.48 7.98 7.51
C ASP A 107 -4.39 7.98 6.25
N PRO A 108 -4.09 8.79 5.21
CA PRO A 108 -4.88 8.82 3.99
C PRO A 108 -5.10 7.43 3.33
N ARG A 109 -4.15 6.49 3.44
CA ARG A 109 -4.30 5.11 2.91
C ARG A 109 -5.21 4.26 3.76
N GLU A 110 -5.04 4.32 5.08
CA GLU A 110 -5.90 3.65 6.06
C GLU A 110 -7.36 4.11 5.86
N THR A 111 -7.57 5.42 5.84
CA THR A 111 -8.89 6.01 5.67
C THR A 111 -9.49 5.70 4.29
N ALA A 112 -8.68 5.70 3.24
CA ALA A 112 -9.13 5.38 1.89
C ALA A 112 -9.60 3.92 1.75
N ILE A 113 -8.86 2.95 2.29
CA ILE A 113 -9.27 1.55 2.24
C ILE A 113 -10.52 1.30 3.11
N ALA A 114 -10.64 1.96 4.27
CA ALA A 114 -11.85 1.90 5.09
C ALA A 114 -13.08 2.48 4.36
N ALA A 115 -12.94 3.64 3.71
CA ALA A 115 -14.00 4.22 2.89
C ALA A 115 -14.42 3.27 1.76
N LEU A 116 -13.45 2.62 1.11
CA LEU A 116 -13.72 1.65 0.05
C LEU A 116 -14.48 0.41 0.57
N MET A 117 -14.13 -0.10 1.75
CA MET A 117 -14.88 -1.18 2.39
C MET A 117 -16.33 -0.77 2.67
N LEU A 118 -16.57 0.46 3.13
CA LEU A 118 -17.93 0.97 3.37
C LEU A 118 -18.74 1.10 2.08
N ILE A 119 -18.12 1.58 0.99
CA ILE A 119 -18.75 1.65 -0.34
C ILE A 119 -19.20 0.24 -0.79
N TYR A 120 -18.33 -0.76 -0.67
CA TYR A 120 -18.69 -2.13 -1.04
C TYR A 120 -19.62 -2.82 -0.04
N ALA A 121 -19.60 -2.46 1.25
CA ALA A 121 -20.61 -2.90 2.22
C ALA A 121 -22.00 -2.37 1.83
N ALA A 122 -22.10 -1.12 1.41
CA ALA A 122 -23.34 -0.53 0.89
C ALA A 122 -23.80 -1.19 -0.42
N TYR A 123 -22.89 -1.60 -1.30
CA TYR A 123 -23.21 -2.43 -2.47
C TYR A 123 -23.92 -3.73 -2.06
N PHE A 124 -23.38 -4.46 -1.08
CA PHE A 124 -24.01 -5.71 -0.62
C PHE A 124 -25.35 -5.46 0.06
N ALA A 125 -25.43 -4.44 0.93
CA ALA A 125 -26.67 -4.06 1.58
C ALA A 125 -27.79 -3.76 0.58
N LEU A 126 -27.50 -2.99 -0.48
CA LEU A 126 -28.42 -2.70 -1.57
C LEU A 126 -28.87 -3.98 -2.28
N ARG A 127 -27.94 -4.88 -2.59
CA ARG A 127 -28.28 -6.14 -3.25
C ARG A 127 -29.14 -7.03 -2.36
N THR A 128 -28.94 -7.03 -1.05
CA THR A 128 -29.76 -7.85 -0.13
C THR A 128 -31.14 -7.25 0.13
N SER A 129 -31.34 -5.94 -0.07
CA SER A 129 -32.61 -5.26 0.21
C SER A 129 -33.62 -5.33 -0.93
N ILE A 130 -33.28 -5.90 -2.08
CA ILE A 130 -34.16 -5.98 -3.26
C ILE A 130 -34.61 -7.43 -3.45
N GLU A 131 -35.92 -7.66 -3.35
CA GLU A 131 -36.52 -9.00 -3.48
C GLU A 131 -36.55 -9.49 -4.94
N ASP A 132 -36.90 -8.61 -5.88
CA ASP A 132 -36.89 -8.94 -7.31
C ASP A 132 -35.46 -9.10 -7.80
N ARG A 133 -35.07 -10.35 -8.10
CA ARG A 133 -33.73 -10.70 -8.58
C ARG A 133 -33.34 -9.92 -9.83
N GLN A 134 -34.24 -9.70 -10.79
CA GLN A 134 -33.84 -9.01 -12.02
C GLN A 134 -33.49 -7.54 -11.73
N ARG A 135 -34.32 -6.88 -10.92
CA ARG A 135 -34.06 -5.52 -10.45
C ARG A 135 -32.82 -5.44 -9.56
N GLN A 136 -32.61 -6.41 -8.68
CA GLN A 136 -31.44 -6.53 -7.81
C GLN A 136 -30.14 -6.55 -8.63
N ARG A 137 -30.08 -7.39 -9.67
CA ARG A 137 -28.91 -7.51 -10.56
C ARG A 137 -28.65 -6.23 -11.34
N TYR A 138 -29.71 -5.60 -11.84
CA TYR A 138 -29.63 -4.37 -12.60
C TYR A 138 -29.10 -3.22 -11.75
N LEU A 139 -29.72 -2.97 -10.59
CA LEU A 139 -29.29 -1.91 -9.67
C LEU A 139 -27.91 -2.21 -9.06
N GLY A 140 -27.64 -3.47 -8.72
CA GLY A 140 -26.33 -3.91 -8.26
C GLY A 140 -25.25 -3.63 -9.31
N SER A 141 -25.48 -4.00 -10.57
CA SER A 141 -24.50 -3.76 -11.65
C SER A 141 -24.22 -2.28 -11.86
N ILE A 142 -25.24 -1.42 -11.79
CA ILE A 142 -25.06 0.04 -11.86
C ILE A 142 -24.23 0.52 -10.67
N TYR A 143 -24.57 0.10 -9.46
CA TYR A 143 -23.83 0.48 -8.26
C TYR A 143 -22.37 0.04 -8.34
N ALA A 144 -22.08 -1.19 -8.77
CA ALA A 144 -20.72 -1.70 -8.89
C ALA A 144 -19.85 -0.86 -9.83
N LEU A 145 -20.42 -0.36 -10.94
CA LEU A 145 -19.72 0.55 -11.85
C LEU A 145 -19.41 1.89 -11.18
N LEU A 146 -20.37 2.46 -10.45
CA LEU A 146 -20.18 3.72 -9.71
C LEU A 146 -19.17 3.56 -8.58
N ALA A 147 -19.26 2.47 -7.81
CA ALA A 147 -18.33 2.13 -6.74
C ALA A 147 -16.90 1.96 -7.25
N PHE A 148 -16.74 1.32 -8.43
CA PHE A 148 -15.42 1.14 -9.02
C PHE A 148 -14.75 2.46 -9.40
N VAL A 149 -15.50 3.52 -9.73
CA VAL A 149 -14.91 4.85 -9.95
C VAL A 149 -14.14 5.31 -8.72
N ALA A 150 -14.60 5.00 -7.50
CA ALA A 150 -13.91 5.39 -6.27
C ALA A 150 -12.56 4.65 -6.08
N VAL A 151 -12.42 3.43 -6.61
CA VAL A 151 -11.22 2.58 -6.45
C VAL A 151 -9.93 3.29 -6.90
N PRO A 152 -9.80 3.77 -8.15
CA PRO A 152 -8.57 4.41 -8.59
C PRO A 152 -8.27 5.71 -7.82
N PHE A 153 -9.30 6.48 -7.47
CA PHE A 153 -9.11 7.70 -6.69
C PHE A 153 -8.62 7.39 -5.26
N LEU A 154 -9.29 6.48 -4.56
CA LEU A 154 -8.98 6.18 -3.15
C LEU A 154 -7.67 5.39 -3.00
N ILE A 155 -7.38 4.43 -3.87
CA ILE A 155 -6.18 3.57 -3.73
C ILE A 155 -4.94 4.20 -4.40
N PHE A 156 -5.10 4.84 -5.56
CA PHE A 156 -3.95 5.32 -6.34
C PHE A 156 -3.72 6.82 -6.26
N VAL A 157 -4.77 7.65 -6.24
CA VAL A 157 -4.64 9.11 -6.30
C VAL A 157 -4.44 9.74 -4.91
N ILE A 158 -5.43 9.60 -4.01
CA ILE A 158 -5.43 10.25 -2.69
C ILE A 158 -4.12 10.01 -1.90
N PRO A 159 -3.60 8.77 -1.83
CA PRO A 159 -2.35 8.48 -1.12
C PRO A 159 -1.06 9.08 -1.70
N ARG A 160 -1.15 9.73 -2.87
CA ARG A 160 0.00 10.30 -3.60
C ARG A 160 -0.10 11.81 -3.78
N VAL A 161 -1.25 12.40 -3.48
CA VAL A 161 -1.46 13.86 -3.51
C VAL A 161 -1.50 14.47 -2.11
N THR A 162 -1.42 13.65 -1.07
CA THR A 162 -1.35 14.07 0.33
C THR A 162 0.10 13.98 0.80
N ASP A 163 0.64 15.09 1.28
CA ASP A 163 2.05 15.20 1.70
C ASP A 163 2.28 14.57 3.10
N ASP A 164 1.22 14.33 3.87
CA ASP A 164 1.23 13.83 5.25
C ASP A 164 0.88 12.33 5.35
N THR A 165 1.55 11.45 4.59
CA THR A 165 1.36 9.99 4.72
C THR A 165 2.46 9.34 5.54
N LEU A 166 2.07 8.50 6.50
CA LEU A 166 2.98 7.69 7.30
C LEU A 166 3.55 6.50 6.50
N HIS A 167 3.04 6.25 5.29
CA HIS A 167 3.39 5.05 4.53
C HIS A 167 4.86 5.02 4.08
N PRO A 168 5.61 3.94 4.36
CA PRO A 168 7.07 3.88 4.19
C PRO A 168 7.45 3.58 2.73
N ASN A 169 7.06 4.44 1.79
CA ASN A 169 7.32 4.23 0.37
C ASN A 169 8.83 4.17 0.09
N CYS A 170 9.66 4.92 0.83
CA CYS A 170 11.11 4.98 0.64
C CYS A 170 11.86 3.77 1.22
N ALA A 171 11.31 3.14 2.27
CA ALA A 171 11.82 1.84 2.73
C ALA A 171 11.51 0.72 1.72
N ILE A 172 10.35 0.77 1.06
CA ILE A 172 9.91 -0.28 0.14
C ILE A 172 10.51 -0.13 -1.27
N LEU A 173 10.52 1.09 -1.80
CA LEU A 173 10.96 1.43 -3.15
C LEU A 173 12.17 2.36 -3.12
N ASN A 174 13.18 2.10 -3.96
CA ASN A 174 14.32 3.00 -4.12
C ASN A 174 13.96 4.18 -5.05
N THR A 175 13.08 5.08 -4.61
CA THR A 175 12.63 6.22 -5.42
C THR A 175 13.36 7.52 -5.07
N PRO A 176 13.77 8.34 -6.06
CA PRO A 176 14.46 9.63 -5.82
C PRO A 176 13.58 10.73 -5.21
N ASN A 177 12.27 10.51 -5.11
CA ASN A 177 11.28 11.46 -4.57
C ASN A 177 10.91 11.22 -3.11
N CYS A 178 11.83 10.68 -2.31
CA CYS A 178 11.78 10.87 -0.86
C CYS A 178 11.97 12.37 -0.60
N GLN A 179 10.87 13.12 -0.61
CA GLN A 179 10.86 14.57 -0.44
C GLN A 179 11.42 14.87 0.94
N GLY A 180 12.42 15.75 0.97
CA GLY A 180 12.94 16.20 2.24
C GLY A 180 11.93 17.10 2.93
N ILE A 181 12.06 17.30 4.23
CA ILE A 181 11.30 18.34 4.92
C ILE A 181 12.00 19.67 4.66
N GLN A 182 11.22 20.69 4.28
CA GLN A 182 11.68 22.08 4.31
C GLN A 182 11.66 22.60 5.75
N LEU A 183 12.85 22.95 6.25
CA LEU A 183 13.04 23.52 7.59
C LEU A 183 13.53 24.96 7.44
N THR A 184 12.93 25.89 8.17
CA THR A 184 13.24 27.33 8.11
C THR A 184 13.87 27.79 9.42
N GLU A 185 14.90 28.63 9.31
CA GLU A 185 15.76 29.11 10.41
C GLU A 185 15.02 29.79 11.58
N ASN A 186 13.84 30.39 11.34
CA ASN A 186 13.12 31.23 12.32
C ASN A 186 11.77 30.68 12.79
N GLY A 187 11.46 29.42 12.50
CA GLY A 187 10.31 28.71 13.05
C GLY A 187 10.77 27.34 13.49
N ARG A 188 10.56 26.97 14.76
CA ARG A 188 10.70 25.58 15.22
C ARG A 188 9.77 24.70 14.39
N ILE A 189 10.27 24.19 13.27
CA ILE A 189 9.56 23.21 12.45
C ILE A 189 10.05 21.85 12.90
N ILE A 190 9.21 21.17 13.66
CA ILE A 190 9.29 19.73 13.89
C ILE A 190 8.63 19.12 12.67
N GLY A 191 9.43 18.61 11.74
CA GLY A 191 8.88 17.81 10.65
C GLY A 191 9.12 16.33 10.94
N THR A 192 8.27 15.49 10.38
CA THR A 192 8.41 14.03 10.46
C THR A 192 8.81 13.51 9.08
N ILE A 193 10.00 12.92 8.93
CA ILE A 193 10.32 12.11 7.75
C ILE A 193 10.09 10.67 8.16
N GLU A 194 9.01 10.07 7.68
CA GLU A 194 8.61 8.72 8.08
C GLU A 194 8.48 8.59 9.61
N ASP A 195 9.37 7.82 10.26
CA ASP A 195 9.39 7.58 11.71
C ASP A 195 10.33 8.55 12.47
N PHE A 196 11.02 9.44 11.76
CA PHE A 196 12.04 10.32 12.33
C PHE A 196 11.47 11.71 12.58
N LYS A 197 11.55 12.18 13.83
CA LYS A 197 11.35 13.60 14.11
C LYS A 197 12.65 14.34 13.86
N VAL A 198 12.61 15.32 12.96
CA VAL A 198 13.75 16.15 12.60
C VAL A 198 13.52 17.56 13.10
N GLU A 199 14.46 18.07 13.89
CA GLU A 199 14.51 19.45 14.36
C GLU A 199 15.76 20.13 13.80
N LEU A 200 15.58 21.27 13.14
CA LEU A 200 16.69 22.13 12.72
C LEU A 200 17.17 22.94 13.93
N LEU A 201 18.41 22.71 14.37
CA LEU A 201 19.03 23.41 15.49
C LEU A 201 19.73 24.71 15.07
N GLY A 202 20.16 24.80 13.81
CA GLY A 202 20.78 26.00 13.27
C GLY A 202 21.37 25.78 11.89
N ILE A 203 21.63 26.88 11.19
CA ILE A 203 22.31 26.90 9.90
C ILE A 203 23.56 27.76 10.04
N GLU A 204 24.70 27.21 9.65
CA GLU A 204 25.97 27.93 9.59
C GLU A 204 26.44 28.02 8.15
N GLN A 205 26.97 29.17 7.75
CA GLN A 205 27.60 29.34 6.45
C GLN A 205 29.12 29.29 6.60
N GLN A 206 29.76 28.39 5.85
CA GLN A 206 31.20 28.20 5.87
C GLN A 206 31.73 28.28 4.43
N ALA A 207 32.32 29.42 4.06
CA ALA A 207 32.82 29.70 2.71
C ALA A 207 31.75 29.41 1.63
N ASP A 208 31.91 28.40 0.79
CA ASP A 208 30.94 28.04 -0.26
C ASP A 208 29.86 27.05 0.23
N LEU A 209 30.00 26.54 1.45
CA LEU A 209 29.13 25.54 2.04
C LEU A 209 28.06 26.16 2.96
N THR A 210 26.87 25.58 2.94
CA THR A 210 25.85 25.74 3.98
C THR A 210 25.81 24.46 4.81
N VAL A 211 26.04 24.56 6.11
CA VAL A 211 25.99 23.45 7.05
C VAL A 211 24.73 23.59 7.89
N ALA A 212 23.87 22.56 7.91
CA ALA A 212 22.70 22.52 8.77
C ALA A 212 22.97 21.61 9.96
N THR A 213 22.78 22.09 11.18
CA THR A 213 22.83 21.24 12.38
C THR A 213 21.42 20.74 12.66
N VAL A 214 21.23 19.42 12.62
CA VAL A 214 19.91 18.79 12.82
C VAL A 214 19.93 17.76 13.93
N SER A 215 18.87 17.76 14.73
CA SER A 215 18.57 16.72 15.71
C SER A 215 17.54 15.76 15.14
N ILE A 216 17.86 14.48 15.17
CA ILE A 216 16.99 13.42 14.65
C ILE A 216 16.69 12.45 15.79
N LEU A 217 15.42 12.34 16.15
CA LEU A 217 14.95 11.33 17.09
C LEU A 217 14.67 10.03 16.34
N SER A 218 15.40 8.96 16.68
CA SER A 218 15.17 7.62 16.18
C SER A 218 15.18 6.61 17.33
N ASN A 219 14.14 5.79 17.42
CA ASN A 219 14.00 4.73 18.45
C ASN A 219 14.24 5.22 19.90
N GLY A 220 13.84 6.46 20.21
CA GLY A 220 14.02 7.06 21.53
C GLY A 220 15.38 7.71 21.78
N THR A 221 16.33 7.60 20.85
CA THR A 221 17.66 8.23 20.92
C THR A 221 17.72 9.46 20.01
N ASN A 222 18.28 10.56 20.51
CA ASN A 222 18.52 11.77 19.72
C ASN A 222 19.93 11.74 19.11
N TYR A 223 20.00 11.90 17.80
CA TYR A 223 21.24 11.99 17.04
C TYR A 223 21.39 13.40 16.47
N THR A 224 22.53 14.05 16.73
CA THR A 224 22.85 15.36 16.15
C THR A 224 23.79 15.18 14.97
N LEU A 225 23.36 15.58 13.78
CA LEU A 225 24.11 15.46 12.53
C LEU A 225 24.32 16.83 11.87
N LYS A 226 25.38 16.96 11.06
CA LYS A 226 25.76 18.22 10.39
C LYS A 226 25.94 18.08 8.87
N PRO A 227 24.88 17.71 8.11
CA PRO A 227 24.98 17.65 6.66
C PRO A 227 25.31 19.01 6.05
N SER A 228 26.01 19.02 4.92
CA SER A 228 26.41 20.25 4.22
C SER A 228 26.06 20.24 2.74
N PHE A 229 25.84 21.43 2.20
CA PHE A 229 25.47 21.67 0.81
C PHE A 229 26.39 22.71 0.19
N ASN A 230 26.92 22.40 -0.98
CA ASN A 230 27.77 23.31 -1.73
C ASN A 230 26.93 24.21 -2.63
N ARG A 231 26.98 25.51 -2.34
CA ARG A 231 26.17 26.53 -3.03
C ARG A 231 26.63 26.80 -4.46
N VAL A 232 27.89 26.53 -4.76
CA VAL A 232 28.51 26.78 -6.09
C VAL A 232 28.25 25.60 -7.02
N SER A 233 28.48 24.38 -6.54
CA SER A 233 28.22 23.16 -7.33
C SER A 233 26.76 22.71 -7.32
N ASN A 234 25.93 23.32 -6.45
CA ASN A 234 24.52 23.03 -6.23
C ASN A 234 24.26 21.54 -5.93
N LYS A 235 25.09 20.96 -5.05
CA LYS A 235 25.04 19.55 -4.66
C LYS A 235 25.26 19.38 -3.15
N PRO A 236 24.72 18.29 -2.55
CA PRO A 236 25.15 17.86 -1.22
C PRO A 236 26.65 17.57 -1.22
N GLU A 237 27.37 18.04 -0.19
CA GLU A 237 28.82 17.85 -0.04
C GLU A 237 29.11 16.87 1.12
N ALA A 238 28.68 17.19 2.34
CA ALA A 238 28.74 16.28 3.47
C ALA A 238 27.39 15.58 3.67
N ILE A 239 27.39 14.28 3.39
CA ILE A 239 26.27 13.39 3.68
C ILE A 239 26.56 12.69 4.99
N GLU A 240 25.70 12.90 5.99
CA GLU A 240 25.88 12.35 7.33
C GLU A 240 25.08 11.06 7.48
N ARG A 241 25.70 10.01 8.00
CA ARG A 241 25.00 8.74 8.24
C ARG A 241 24.41 8.71 9.63
N LEU A 242 23.11 8.44 9.73
CA LEU A 242 22.45 8.29 11.00
C LEU A 242 22.94 7.00 11.69
N PRO A 243 23.55 7.08 12.89
CA PRO A 243 24.13 5.92 13.57
C PRO A 243 23.11 4.79 13.77
N GLU A 244 23.59 3.55 13.69
CA GLU A 244 22.75 2.34 13.82
C GLU A 244 21.69 2.15 12.71
N THR A 245 21.69 3.01 11.70
CA THR A 245 20.84 2.89 10.50
C THR A 245 21.68 3.04 9.23
N LEU A 246 21.19 2.57 8.07
CA LEU A 246 21.76 2.87 6.75
C LEU A 246 21.06 4.07 6.08
N ARG A 247 20.63 5.03 6.90
CA ARG A 247 19.97 6.25 6.43
C ARG A 247 20.97 7.37 6.35
N ASP A 248 21.08 7.95 5.17
CA ASP A 248 21.91 9.12 4.92
C ASP A 248 21.04 10.37 4.98
N VAL A 249 21.52 11.32 5.77
CA VAL A 249 20.93 12.62 5.99
C VAL A 249 21.70 13.61 5.15
N GLN A 250 20.99 14.27 4.24
CA GLN A 250 21.57 15.22 3.32
C GLN A 250 20.65 16.42 3.13
N ILE A 251 21.26 17.56 2.80
CA ILE A 251 20.53 18.72 2.31
C ILE A 251 20.26 18.48 0.82
N LYS A 252 19.00 18.34 0.44
CA LYS A 252 18.59 18.10 -0.96
C LYS A 252 18.51 19.41 -1.76
N ARG A 253 18.06 20.48 -1.11
CA ARG A 253 17.87 21.79 -1.74
C ARG A 253 18.02 22.91 -0.72
N LEU A 254 18.56 24.04 -1.17
CA LEU A 254 18.53 25.31 -0.45
C LEU A 254 17.59 26.28 -1.17
N SER A 255 16.86 27.10 -0.42
CA SER A 255 16.03 28.17 -0.97
C SER A 255 15.97 29.33 0.04
N GLY A 256 15.88 30.57 -0.45
CA GLY A 256 15.87 31.78 0.39
C GLY A 256 17.23 32.48 0.51
N GLU A 257 17.23 33.66 1.12
CA GLU A 257 18.41 34.52 1.31
C GLU A 257 19.09 34.28 2.68
N PRO A 258 20.40 34.56 2.83
CA PRO A 258 21.10 34.45 4.10
C PRO A 258 20.36 35.18 5.24
N GLY A 259 20.04 34.48 6.34
CA GLY A 259 19.25 35.00 7.48
C GLY A 259 17.74 34.70 7.42
N ASN A 260 17.25 34.17 6.30
CA ASN A 260 15.90 33.60 6.17
C ASN A 260 15.94 32.38 5.24
N GLN A 261 16.82 31.43 5.54
CA GLN A 261 17.06 30.27 4.69
C GLN A 261 16.11 29.12 5.00
N THR A 262 15.65 28.47 3.94
CA THR A 262 14.91 27.21 3.98
C THR A 262 15.80 26.10 3.43
N VAL A 263 16.01 25.08 4.24
CA VAL A 263 16.81 23.90 3.91
C VAL A 263 15.87 22.73 3.74
N GLU A 264 15.89 22.07 2.58
CA GLU A 264 15.17 20.82 2.36
C GLU A 264 16.08 19.65 2.79
N ILE A 265 15.78 19.04 3.94
CA ILE A 265 16.55 17.91 4.47
C ILE A 265 15.89 16.60 4.09
N ALA A 266 16.62 15.77 3.36
CA ALA A 266 16.18 14.43 3.01
C ALA A 266 16.92 13.39 3.85
N ILE A 267 16.16 12.48 4.46
CA ILE A 267 16.69 11.24 5.06
C ILE A 267 16.42 10.13 4.05
N ALA A 268 17.41 9.90 3.19
CA ALA A 268 17.32 8.91 2.13
C ALA A 268 17.98 7.61 2.58
N ASN A 269 17.51 6.52 1.99
CA ASN A 269 18.22 5.25 2.01
C ASN A 269 19.52 5.40 1.19
N THR A 270 20.68 5.06 1.73
CA THR A 270 21.93 5.07 0.96
C THR A 270 22.10 3.76 0.17
N GLY A 271 22.13 3.85 -1.15
CA GLY A 271 22.35 2.70 -2.03
C GLY A 271 21.07 1.94 -2.40
N ASN A 272 21.22 0.80 -3.11
CA ASN A 272 20.12 -0.10 -3.50
C ASN A 272 19.61 -0.92 -2.30
N ILE A 273 19.14 -0.24 -1.25
CA ILE A 273 18.67 -0.86 0.00
C ILE A 273 17.15 -0.77 0.14
N GLY A 274 16.39 -0.58 -0.94
CA GLY A 274 14.95 -0.73 -0.89
C GLY A 274 14.58 -2.18 -0.58
N LEU A 275 13.48 -2.41 0.13
CA LEU A 275 13.07 -3.77 0.49
C LEU A 275 12.86 -4.65 -0.76
N LEU A 276 12.43 -4.05 -1.88
CA LEU A 276 12.27 -4.73 -3.17
C LEU A 276 13.50 -4.65 -4.09
N THR A 277 14.62 -4.05 -3.68
CA THR A 277 15.88 -4.13 -4.45
C THR A 277 16.69 -5.38 -4.12
N GLU A 278 16.47 -5.98 -2.95
CA GLU A 278 17.04 -7.28 -2.59
C GLU A 278 16.42 -8.41 -3.42
N GLN A 279 17.25 -9.15 -4.15
CA GLN A 279 16.79 -10.13 -5.14
C GLN A 279 15.92 -11.23 -4.52
N ARG A 280 16.26 -11.72 -3.32
CA ARG A 280 15.49 -12.78 -2.64
C ARG A 280 14.09 -12.29 -2.26
N THR A 281 14.01 -11.08 -1.73
CA THR A 281 12.75 -10.43 -1.37
C THR A 281 11.91 -10.18 -2.61
N LEU A 282 12.51 -9.67 -3.68
CA LEU A 282 11.84 -9.39 -4.94
C LEU A 282 11.26 -10.64 -5.60
N LEU A 283 12.03 -11.73 -5.66
CA LEU A 283 11.56 -13.01 -6.21
C LEU A 283 10.40 -13.58 -5.38
N THR A 284 10.53 -13.54 -4.05
CA THR A 284 9.47 -14.01 -3.14
C THR A 284 8.22 -13.14 -3.24
N PHE A 285 8.39 -11.84 -3.41
CA PHE A 285 7.30 -10.88 -3.62
C PHE A 285 6.52 -11.20 -4.91
N PHE A 286 7.20 -11.38 -6.05
CA PHE A 286 6.53 -11.74 -7.30
C PHE A 286 5.92 -13.13 -7.27
N ALA A 287 6.58 -14.10 -6.63
CA ALA A 287 6.03 -15.43 -6.41
C ALA A 287 4.74 -15.37 -5.57
N SER A 288 4.71 -14.51 -4.55
CA SER A 288 3.50 -14.24 -3.76
C SER A 288 2.40 -13.62 -4.61
N LEU A 289 2.71 -12.56 -5.36
CA LEU A 289 1.74 -11.91 -6.24
C LEU A 289 1.10 -12.89 -7.23
N PHE A 290 1.91 -13.77 -7.83
CA PHE A 290 1.44 -14.85 -8.68
C PHE A 290 0.54 -15.82 -7.92
N GLY A 291 0.96 -16.30 -6.75
CA GLY A 291 0.19 -17.23 -5.92
C GLY A 291 -1.18 -16.67 -5.50
N PHE A 292 -1.22 -15.43 -5.03
CA PHE A 292 -2.47 -14.74 -4.67
C PHE A 292 -3.38 -14.53 -5.89
N THR A 293 -2.81 -14.25 -7.06
CA THR A 293 -3.56 -14.12 -8.31
C THR A 293 -4.21 -15.45 -8.69
N LEU A 294 -3.47 -16.58 -8.61
CA LEU A 294 -4.03 -17.91 -8.84
C LEU A 294 -5.15 -18.24 -7.84
N LEU A 295 -4.95 -17.88 -6.56
CA LEU A 295 -5.95 -18.05 -5.51
C LEU A 295 -7.22 -17.26 -5.83
N PHE A 296 -7.10 -16.00 -6.26
CA PHE A 296 -8.25 -15.20 -6.67
C PHE A 296 -9.01 -15.84 -7.82
N PHE A 297 -8.33 -16.20 -8.92
CA PHE A 297 -9.02 -16.81 -10.07
C PHE A 297 -9.69 -18.13 -9.70
N TRP A 298 -9.05 -18.93 -8.85
CA TRP A 298 -9.63 -20.17 -8.37
C TRP A 298 -10.92 -19.93 -7.56
N LEU A 299 -10.85 -19.07 -6.54
CA LEU A 299 -11.98 -18.77 -5.67
C LEU A 299 -13.10 -18.07 -6.42
N TRP A 300 -12.75 -17.14 -7.32
CA TRP A 300 -13.69 -16.36 -8.11
C TRP A 300 -14.50 -17.26 -9.04
N TRP A 301 -13.83 -18.16 -9.75
CA TRP A 301 -14.49 -19.13 -10.61
C TRP A 301 -15.39 -20.07 -9.81
N LEU A 302 -14.87 -20.61 -8.70
CA LEU A 302 -15.62 -21.51 -7.81
C LEU A 302 -16.89 -20.84 -7.28
N ARG A 303 -16.77 -19.59 -6.80
CA ARG A 303 -17.90 -18.85 -6.23
C ARG A 303 -18.94 -18.53 -7.30
N ALA A 304 -18.52 -18.12 -8.49
CA ALA A 304 -19.44 -17.84 -9.59
C ALA A 304 -20.20 -19.11 -10.04
N ASP A 305 -19.53 -20.25 -10.15
CA ASP A 305 -20.19 -21.51 -10.50
C ASP A 305 -21.20 -21.94 -9.41
N VAL A 306 -20.88 -21.77 -8.13
CA VAL A 306 -21.82 -22.04 -7.02
C VAL A 306 -23.05 -21.13 -7.11
N LEU A 307 -22.88 -19.85 -7.43
CA LEU A 307 -24.00 -18.91 -7.61
C LEU A 307 -24.88 -19.29 -8.81
N ASP A 308 -24.27 -19.68 -9.94
CA ASP A 308 -24.97 -20.12 -11.16
C ASP A 308 -25.76 -21.41 -10.92
N ILE A 309 -25.17 -22.40 -10.24
CA ILE A 309 -25.85 -23.64 -9.84
C ILE A 309 -27.02 -23.35 -8.90
N ASN A 310 -26.81 -22.52 -7.87
CA ASN A 310 -27.88 -22.16 -6.93
C ASN A 310 -29.06 -21.49 -7.65
N GLU A 311 -28.78 -20.65 -8.65
CA GLU A 311 -29.82 -20.05 -9.47
C GLU A 311 -30.61 -21.09 -10.27
N GLN A 312 -29.92 -22.03 -10.91
CA GLN A 312 -30.57 -23.09 -11.70
C GLN A 312 -31.46 -23.97 -10.82
N LEU A 313 -31.03 -24.30 -9.61
CA LEU A 313 -31.81 -25.12 -8.67
C LEU A 313 -33.08 -24.38 -8.20
N VAL A 314 -32.96 -23.08 -7.89
CA VAL A 314 -34.12 -22.24 -7.55
C VAL A 314 -35.11 -22.14 -8.71
N GLN A 315 -34.63 -22.00 -9.95
CA GLN A 315 -35.49 -22.01 -11.14
C GLN A 315 -36.21 -23.36 -11.35
N GLN A 316 -35.62 -24.46 -10.91
CA GLN A 316 -36.21 -25.81 -10.94
C GLN A 316 -37.14 -26.09 -9.75
N GLY A 317 -37.39 -25.11 -8.88
CA GLY A 317 -38.26 -25.27 -7.70
C GLY A 317 -37.64 -26.09 -6.57
N MET A 318 -36.34 -26.38 -6.64
CA MET A 318 -35.61 -27.04 -5.57
C MET A 318 -35.02 -25.96 -4.65
N THR A 319 -35.61 -25.75 -3.47
CA THR A 319 -35.01 -24.92 -2.41
C THR A 319 -34.01 -25.77 -1.62
N ILE A 320 -32.75 -25.30 -1.52
CA ILE A 320 -31.75 -25.83 -0.57
C ILE A 320 -31.84 -25.03 0.73
#